data_AF-A0A059EZH9-F1
#
_entry.id   AF-A0A059EZH9-F1
#
_cell.length_a   1.000
_cell.length_b   1.000
_cell.length_c   1.000
_cell.angle_alpha   90.00
_cell.angle_beta   90.00
_cell.angle_gamma   90.00
#
_symmetry.space_group_name_H-M   'P 1'
#
loop_
_entity.id
_entity.type
_entity.pdbx_description
1 polymer ?
#
loop_
_entity_poly.entity_id
_entity_poly.type
_entity_poly.pdbx_seq_one_letter_code
_entity_poly.pdbx_strand_id
1 'polypeptide(L)' 'MKQVVNSKYYWKPMGKDIADAINKCNICLLSGEELINTKNRAIEIYSQNELWEIDLMGRIVNKRTNKFIFVQLIIIQNG' A
#
# COMPACT_ATOMS: atom_id res chain seq x y z
N MET A 1 -9.97 1.70 -14.58
CA MET A 1 -11.23 2.06 -15.28
C MET A 1 -11.14 3.39 -16.03
N LYS A 2 -10.81 4.51 -15.38
CA LYS A 2 -10.72 5.85 -15.99
C LYS A 2 -9.85 5.91 -17.27
N GLN A 3 -8.64 5.34 -17.25
CA GLN A 3 -7.74 5.35 -18.41
C GLN A 3 -8.30 4.59 -19.63
N VAL A 4 -9.01 3.48 -19.39
CA VAL A 4 -9.59 2.65 -20.46
C VAL A 4 -10.76 3.37 -21.13
N VAL A 5 -11.65 3.98 -20.34
CA VAL A 5 -12.80 4.74 -20.86
C VAL A 5 -12.33 5.99 -21.61
N ASN A 6 -11.38 6.73 -21.03
CA ASN A 6 -10.82 7.96 -21.62
C ASN A 6 -10.12 7.73 -22.97
N SER A 7 -9.69 6.51 -23.27
CA SER A 7 -9.04 6.18 -24.56
C SER A 7 -9.99 6.16 -25.75
N LYS A 8 -11.31 6.04 -25.51
CA LYS A 8 -12.33 5.86 -26.55
C LYS A 8 -13.50 6.82 -26.46
N TYR A 9 -13.76 7.38 -25.28
CA TYR A 9 -14.94 8.21 -25.01
C TYR A 9 -14.59 9.40 -24.12
N TYR A 10 -15.29 10.51 -24.34
CA TYR A 10 -15.17 11.72 -23.51
C TYR A 10 -16.51 12.43 -23.41
N TRP A 11 -16.91 12.76 -22.18
CA TRP A 11 -18.06 13.63 -21.92
C TRP A 11 -17.87 14.41 -20.62
N LYS A 12 -18.61 15.51 -20.45
CA LYS A 12 -18.33 16.57 -19.46
C LYS A 12 -18.34 16.08 -18.00
N PRO A 13 -19.32 15.29 -17.51
CA PRO A 13 -19.29 14.69 -16.17
C PRO A 13 -18.68 13.28 -16.10
N MET A 14 -17.90 12.81 -17.10
CA MET A 14 -17.41 11.42 -17.17
C MET A 14 -16.72 10.92 -15.90
N GLY A 15 -15.90 11.75 -15.25
CA GLY A 15 -15.24 11.37 -14.01
C GLY A 15 -16.24 11.09 -12.87
N LYS A 16 -17.32 11.87 -12.79
CA LYS A 16 -18.38 11.69 -11.80
C LYS A 16 -19.18 10.43 -12.09
N ASP A 17 -19.53 10.20 -13.35
CA ASP A 17 -20.35 9.05 -13.74
C ASP A 17 -19.60 7.72 -13.53
N ILE A 18 -18.29 7.69 -13.79
CA ILE A 18 -17.44 6.53 -13.49
C ILE A 18 -17.38 6.28 -11.97
N ALA A 19 -17.22 7.32 -11.16
CA ALA A 19 -17.21 7.19 -9.71
C ALA A 19 -18.56 6.70 -9.17
N ASP A 20 -19.67 7.26 -9.65
CA ASP A 20 -21.02 6.86 -9.28
C ASP A 20 -21.32 5.40 -9.67
N ALA A 21 -20.80 4.94 -10.81
CA ALA A 21 -20.94 3.54 -11.24
C ALA A 21 -20.14 2.58 -10.34
N ILE A 22 -18.91 2.93 -9.97
CA ILE A 22 -18.09 2.13 -9.05
C ILE A 22 -18.73 2.08 -7.66
N ASN A 23 -19.20 3.21 -7.15
CA ASN A 23 -19.84 3.31 -5.83
C ASN A 23 -21.17 2.56 -5.72
N LYS A 24 -21.80 2.19 -6.84
CA LYS A 24 -23.01 1.36 -6.88
C LYS A 24 -22.72 -0.11 -7.16
N CYS A 25 -21.47 -0.45 -7.50
CA CYS A 25 -21.07 -1.81 -7.83
C CYS A 25 -20.75 -2.59 -6.55
N ASN A 26 -21.72 -3.38 -6.06
CA ASN A 26 -21.53 -4.20 -4.85
C ASN A 26 -20.32 -5.14 -4.93
N ILE A 27 -20.07 -5.77 -6.09
CA ILE A 27 -18.88 -6.62 -6.28
C ILE A 27 -17.60 -5.79 -6.13
N CYS A 28 -17.56 -4.59 -6.71
CA CYS A 28 -16.41 -3.70 -6.64
C CYS A 28 -16.16 -3.19 -5.22
N LEU A 29 -17.23 -2.92 -4.46
CA LEU A 29 -17.15 -2.52 -3.06
C LEU A 29 -16.68 -3.67 -2.16
N LEU A 30 -17.14 -4.90 -2.42
CA LEU A 30 -16.76 -6.08 -1.65
C LEU A 30 -15.36 -6.63 -2.02
N SER A 31 -14.90 -6.37 -3.25
CA SER A 31 -13.59 -6.82 -3.75
C SER A 31 -12.51 -5.75 -3.63
N GLY A 32 -12.88 -4.51 -3.28
CA GLY A 32 -11.94 -3.45 -2.99
C GLY A 32 -11.31 -3.68 -1.61
N GLU A 33 -10.01 -3.41 -1.49
CA GLU A 33 -9.40 -3.33 -0.16
C GLU A 33 -10.05 -2.15 0.60
N GLU A 34 -10.44 -2.38 1.86
CA GLU A 34 -10.77 -1.25 2.73
C GLU A 34 -9.59 -0.28 2.71
N LEU A 35 -9.86 1.02 2.49
CA LEU A 35 -8.91 2.07 2.81
C LEU A 35 -8.81 2.17 4.33
N ILE A 36 -8.26 1.14 4.97
CA ILE A 36 -7.92 1.16 6.37
C ILE A 36 -6.83 2.23 6.48
N ASN A 37 -7.17 3.33 7.13
CA ASN A 37 -6.20 4.35 7.49
C ASN A 37 -5.30 3.77 8.60
N THR A 38 -4.38 2.89 8.22
CA THR A 38 -3.39 2.23 9.10
C THR A 38 -2.34 3.22 9.60
N LYS A 39 -2.34 4.45 9.07
CA LYS A 39 -1.35 5.50 9.37
C LYS A 39 -1.17 5.80 10.86
N ASN A 40 -2.16 5.50 11.70
CA ASN A 40 -2.17 5.87 13.12
C ASN A 40 -2.44 4.70 14.10
N ARG A 41 -2.36 3.43 13.68
CA ARG A 41 -2.45 2.30 14.64
C ARG A 41 -1.06 1.74 14.89
N ALA A 42 -0.46 2.17 16.00
CA ALA A 42 0.76 1.53 16.50
C ALA A 42 0.47 0.05 16.80
N ILE A 43 1.36 -0.83 16.38
CA ILE A 43 1.27 -2.24 16.75
C ILE A 43 1.74 -2.34 18.21
N GLU A 44 0.85 -2.77 19.09
CA GLU A 44 1.20 -3.07 20.48
C GLU A 44 1.90 -4.42 20.55
N ILE A 45 3.02 -4.48 21.28
CA ILE A 45 3.71 -5.72 21.62
C ILE A 45 3.59 -5.92 23.13
N TYR A 46 3.39 -7.16 23.55
CA TYR A 46 3.24 -7.57 24.96
C TYR A 46 4.40 -8.44 25.43
N SER A 47 5.28 -8.85 24.52
CA SER A 47 6.44 -9.69 24.81
C SER A 47 7.64 -9.34 23.93
N GLN A 48 8.84 -9.66 24.43
CA GLN A 48 10.07 -9.54 23.65
C GLN A 48 10.02 -10.51 22.46
N ASN A 49 10.53 -10.08 21.30
CA ASN A 49 10.54 -10.85 20.04
C ASN A 49 9.16 -11.13 19.43
N GLU A 50 8.11 -10.44 19.85
CA GLU A 50 6.76 -10.59 19.26
C GLU A 50 6.65 -9.98 17.87
N LEU A 51 7.46 -8.95 17.60
CA LEU A 51 7.44 -8.23 16.33
C LEU A 51 8.86 -7.95 15.84
N TRP A 52 9.13 -8.41 14.62
CA TRP A 52 10.34 -8.08 13.87
C TRP A 52 9.95 -7.31 12.60
N GLU A 53 10.68 -6.25 12.33
CA GLU A 53 10.58 -5.52 11.07
C GLU A 53 11.83 -5.81 10.24
N ILE A 54 11.63 -6.26 9.01
CA ILE A 54 12.69 -6.64 8.09
C ILE A 54 12.57 -5.75 6.86
N ASP A 55 13.67 -5.12 6.48
CA ASP A 55 13.75 -4.29 5.29
C ASP A 55 15.02 -4.60 4.49
N LEU A 56 14.97 -4.27 3.20
CA LEU A 56 16.09 -4.38 2.29
C LEU A 56 16.40 -3.00 1.71
N MET A 57 17.43 -2.34 2.25
CA MET A 57 17.86 -1.04 1.77
C MET A 57 18.81 -1.19 0.58
N GLY A 58 18.52 -0.50 -0.52
CA GLY A 58 19.33 -0.52 -1.74
C GLY A 58 18.60 0.12 -2.90
N ARG A 59 19.15 0.13 -4.12
CA ARG A 59 20.36 -0.54 -4.62
C ARG A 59 21.59 0.36 -4.49
N ILE A 60 22.60 -0.10 -3.74
CA ILE A 60 23.89 0.61 -3.68
C ILE A 60 24.73 0.13 -4.86
N VAL A 61 24.78 0.95 -5.91
CA VAL A 61 25.53 0.66 -7.13
C VAL A 61 27.01 0.98 -6.89
N ASN A 62 27.87 -0.04 -6.99
CA ASN A 62 29.29 0.15 -7.21
C ASN A 62 29.62 -0.32 -8.63
N LYS A 63 30.66 0.22 -9.27
CA LYS A 63 31.02 0.14 -10.70
C LYS A 63 30.95 -1.24 -11.37
N ARG A 64 30.82 -2.35 -10.61
CA ARG A 64 30.70 -3.72 -11.11
C ARG A 64 29.68 -4.59 -10.37
N THR A 65 29.07 -4.12 -9.28
CA THR A 65 28.18 -4.94 -8.45
C THR A 65 27.08 -4.11 -7.79
N ASN A 66 25.92 -4.74 -7.66
CA ASN A 66 24.81 -4.22 -6.88
C ASN A 66 24.92 -4.77 -5.47
N LYS A 67 24.88 -3.88 -4.48
CA LYS A 67 24.82 -4.26 -3.07
C LYS A 67 23.48 -3.84 -2.49
N PHE A 68 22.99 -4.65 -1.57
CA PHE A 68 21.81 -4.39 -0.76
C PHE A 68 22.20 -4.60 0.70
N ILE A 69 21.59 -3.83 1.59
CA ILE A 69 21.73 -3.97 3.03
C ILE A 69 20.45 -4.62 3.52
N PHE A 70 20.59 -5.80 4.10
CA PHE A 70 19.51 -6.44 4.83
C PHE A 70 19.46 -5.86 6.24
N VAL A 71 18.32 -5.30 6.62
CA VAL A 71 18.08 -4.68 7.92
C VAL A 71 17.04 -5.50 8.67
N GLN A 72 17.35 -5.81 9.93
CA GLN A 72 16.40 -6.43 10.85
C GLN A 72 16.32 -5.56 12.10
N LEU A 73 15.11 -5.13 12.44
CA LEU A 73 14.79 -4.41 13.66
C LEU A 73 14.03 -5.34 14.59
N ILE A 74 14.55 -5.48 15.80
CA ILE A 74 13.87 -6.17 16.89
C ILE A 74 13.25 -5.09 17.77
N ILE A 75 11.92 -5.10 17.88
CA ILE A 75 11.21 -4.16 18.75
C ILE A 75 11.20 -4.76 20.16
N ILE A 76 11.77 -4.02 21.11
CA ILE A 76 11.86 -4.40 22.51
C ILE A 76 10.95 -3.46 23.31
N GLN A 77 10.06 -4.01 24.12
CA GLN A 77 9.28 -3.23 25.07
C GLN A 77 10.18 -2.87 26.27
N ASN A 78 10.39 -1.58 26.51
CA ASN A 78 10.90 -1.10 27.79
C ASN A 78 9.71 -0.98 28.74
N GLY A 79 9.67 -1.85 29.75
CA GLY A 79 8.74 -1.73 30.87
C GLY A 79 9.05 -0.54 31.76
#